data_AF-A0AA44R4P2-F1
#
_entry.id   AF-A0AA44R4P2-F1
#
_cell.length_a   1.000
_cell.length_b   1.000
_cell.length_c   1.000
_cell.angle_alpha   90.00
_cell.angle_beta   90.00
_cell.angle_gamma   90.00
#
_symmetry.space_group_name_H-M   'P 1'
#
loop_
_entity.id
_entity.type
_entity.pdbx_description
1 polymer ?
#
loop_
_entity_poly.entity_id
_entity_poly.type
_entity_poly.pdbx_seq_one_letter_code
_entity_poly.pdbx_strand_id
1 'polypeptide(L)'
;MDVFKYLDQVNSKEDLLKFLIYLQKDFKMNKDEWENIEVETYLEALNGWLGDYEGVYINQGEKLPENIPWKFIAQMLLAAAHYE
;
A
#
# COMPACT_ATOMS: atom_id res chain seq x y z
N MET A 1 13.70 3.71 6.77
CA MET A 1 12.86 4.43 7.77
C MET A 1 11.73 3.48 8.14
N ASP A 2 11.27 3.41 9.38
CA ASP A 2 10.23 2.43 9.72
C ASP A 2 8.85 2.88 9.22
N VAL A 3 8.58 2.63 7.92
CA VAL A 3 7.36 3.03 7.22
C VAL A 3 6.13 2.34 7.83
N PHE A 4 6.31 1.16 8.43
CA PHE A 4 5.25 0.40 9.10
C PHE A 4 4.65 1.16 10.28
N LYS A 5 5.43 1.95 11.02
CA LYS A 5 4.90 2.81 12.11
C LYS A 5 3.95 3.90 11.64
N TYR A 6 4.01 4.28 10.36
CA TYR A 6 3.14 5.30 9.79
C TYR A 6 1.88 4.70 9.17
N LEU A 7 1.86 3.39 8.91
CA LEU A 7 0.70 2.68 8.37
C LEU A 7 -0.52 2.87 9.29
N ASP A 8 -0.34 2.63 10.59
CA ASP A 8 -1.40 2.75 11.61
C ASP A 8 -1.93 4.19 11.78
N GLN A 9 -1.23 5.18 11.21
CA GLN A 9 -1.57 6.60 11.32
C GLN A 9 -2.38 7.11 10.12
N VAL A 10 -2.54 6.31 9.06
CA VAL A 10 -3.24 6.74 7.85
C VAL A 10 -4.76 6.72 8.05
N ASN A 11 -5.33 7.88 8.41
CA ASN A 11 -6.77 8.02 8.69
C ASN A 11 -7.44 9.12 7.83
N SER A 12 -6.68 9.78 6.97
CA SER A 12 -7.15 10.87 6.12
C SER A 12 -6.39 10.90 4.78
N LYS A 13 -6.88 11.72 3.85
CA LYS A 13 -6.19 11.99 2.59
C LYS A 13 -4.80 12.61 2.84
N GLU A 14 -4.71 13.54 3.78
CA GLU A 14 -3.47 14.20 4.15
C GLU A 14 -2.45 13.22 4.73
N ASP A 15 -2.91 12.24 5.51
CA ASP A 15 -2.04 11.18 6.03
C ASP A 15 -1.57 10.23 4.93
N LEU A 16 -2.45 9.88 3.99
CA LEU A 16 -2.08 9.07 2.82
C LEU A 16 -1.02 9.79 1.96
N LEU A 17 -1.16 11.09 1.72
CA LEU A 17 -0.16 11.88 0.98
C LEU A 17 1.21 11.86 1.68
N LYS A 18 1.23 12.02 3.01
CA LYS A 18 2.47 11.91 3.79
C LYS A 18 3.04 10.49 3.74
N PHE A 19 2.20 9.47 3.86
CA PHE A 19 2.59 8.07 3.79
C PHE A 19 3.26 7.76 2.44
N LEU A 20 2.71 8.24 1.32
CA LEU A 20 3.31 8.07 0.00
C LEU A 20 4.72 8.71 -0.09
N ILE A 21 4.90 9.92 0.46
CA ILE A 21 6.22 10.56 0.53
C ILE A 21 7.20 9.71 1.37
N TYR A 22 6.72 9.15 2.47
CA TYR A 22 7.52 8.30 3.35
C TYR A 22 7.89 6.96 2.71
N LEU A 23 6.95 6.32 2.01
CA LEU A 23 7.17 5.09 1.27
C LEU A 23 8.19 5.30 0.14
N GLN A 24 8.08 6.41 -0.61
CA GLN A 24 9.06 6.78 -1.63
C GLN A 24 10.46 7.02 -1.05
N LYS A 25 10.55 7.66 0.13
CA LYS A 25 11.83 7.86 0.83
C LYS A 25 12.41 6.54 1.31
N ASP A 26 11.58 5.66 1.84
CA ASP A 26 12.00 4.35 2.29
C ASP A 26 12.56 3.52 1.13
N PHE A 27 11.83 3.43 0.01
CA PHE A 27 12.32 2.76 -1.20
C PHE A 27 13.67 3.31 -1.68
N LYS A 28 13.87 4.63 -1.64
CA LYS A 28 15.14 5.25 -2.06
C LYS A 28 16.30 4.93 -1.12
N MET A 29 16.06 4.87 0.19
CA MET A 29 17.10 4.69 1.19
C MET A 29 17.42 3.22 1.46
N ASN A 30 16.41 2.36 1.33
CA ASN A 30 16.45 0.96 1.73
C ASN A 30 16.15 0.04 0.53
N LYS A 31 16.51 0.45 -0.70
CA LYS A 31 16.15 -0.29 -1.92
C LYS A 31 16.56 -1.77 -1.87
N ASP A 32 17.70 -2.08 -1.27
CA ASP A 32 18.23 -3.44 -1.15
C ASP A 32 17.42 -4.33 -0.18
N GLU A 33 16.58 -3.73 0.67
CA GLU A 33 15.65 -4.45 1.57
C GLU A 33 14.30 -4.75 0.89
N TRP A 34 14.02 -4.15 -0.27
CA TRP A 34 12.77 -4.33 -0.99
C TRP A 34 12.87 -5.53 -1.95
N GLU A 35 11.94 -6.48 -1.82
CA GLU A 35 11.87 -7.65 -2.71
C GLU A 35 11.28 -7.29 -4.09
N ASN A 36 10.28 -6.40 -4.13
CA ASN A 36 9.52 -6.06 -5.34
C ASN A 36 9.86 -4.65 -5.81
N ILE A 37 10.94 -4.52 -6.60
CA ILE A 37 11.49 -3.22 -7.02
C ILE A 37 11.05 -2.77 -8.43
N GLU A 38 10.57 -3.71 -9.24
CA GLU A 38 10.03 -3.43 -10.58
C GLU A 38 8.51 -3.28 -10.50
N VAL A 39 7.94 -2.38 -11.32
CA VAL A 39 6.49 -2.09 -11.32
C VAL A 39 5.67 -3.38 -11.51
N GLU A 40 6.09 -4.27 -12.40
CA GLU A 40 5.44 -5.58 -12.63
C GLU A 40 5.39 -6.40 -11.34
N THR A 41 6.55 -6.67 -10.73
CA THR A 41 6.65 -7.46 -9.48
C THR A 41 5.90 -6.82 -8.31
N TYR A 42 5.88 -5.48 -8.24
CA TYR A 42 5.15 -4.76 -7.19
C TYR A 42 3.62 -4.90 -7.36
N LEU A 43 3.12 -4.85 -8.60
CA LEU A 43 1.69 -5.06 -8.88
C LEU A 43 1.28 -6.52 -8.68
N GLU A 44 2.14 -7.48 -9.02
CA GLU A 44 1.92 -8.90 -8.71
C GLU A 44 1.81 -9.15 -7.20
N ALA A 45 2.75 -8.59 -6.42
CA ALA A 45 2.72 -8.68 -4.97
C ALA A 45 1.48 -8.02 -4.36
N LEU A 46 1.06 -6.86 -4.88
CA LEU A 46 -0.17 -6.19 -4.48
C LEU A 46 -1.42 -7.04 -4.77
N ASN A 47 -1.47 -7.69 -5.93
CA ASN A 47 -2.55 -8.60 -6.29
C ASN A 47 -2.59 -9.83 -5.37
N GLY A 48 -1.43 -10.42 -5.07
CA GLY A 48 -1.33 -11.53 -4.12
C GLY A 48 -1.82 -11.14 -2.73
N TRP A 49 -1.37 -10.00 -2.21
CA TRP A 49 -1.84 -9.51 -0.92
C TRP A 49 -3.35 -9.24 -0.90
N LEU A 50 -3.91 -8.59 -1.94
CA LEU A 50 -5.35 -8.35 -2.05
C LEU A 50 -6.18 -9.64 -2.20
N GLY A 51 -5.59 -10.73 -2.68
CA GLY A 51 -6.27 -12.03 -2.77
C GLY A 51 -6.40 -12.76 -1.44
N ASP A 52 -5.51 -12.45 -0.48
CA ASP A 52 -5.37 -13.20 0.78
C ASP A 52 -5.48 -12.32 2.04
N TYR A 53 -5.71 -11.01 1.91
CA TYR A 53 -5.65 -10.08 3.05
C TYR A 53 -6.64 -10.43 4.16
N GLU A 54 -7.79 -11.04 3.85
CA GLU A 54 -8.76 -11.44 4.88
C GLU A 54 -8.13 -12.39 5.91
N GLY A 55 -7.26 -13.29 5.47
CA GLY A 55 -6.54 -14.20 6.34
C GLY A 55 -5.66 -13.48 7.36
N VAL A 56 -5.06 -12.35 6.97
CA VAL A 56 -4.24 -11.52 7.86
C VAL A 56 -5.08 -10.96 9.02
N TYR A 57 -6.24 -10.36 8.71
CA TYR A 57 -7.13 -9.79 9.72
C TYR A 57 -7.75 -10.87 10.62
N ILE A 58 -8.21 -11.98 10.02
CA ILE A 58 -8.80 -13.10 10.77
C ILE A 58 -7.79 -13.67 11.77
N ASN A 59 -6.54 -13.88 11.34
CA ASN A 59 -5.49 -14.44 12.21
C ASN A 59 -5.11 -13.50 13.36
N GLN A 60 -5.27 -12.18 13.17
CA GLN A 60 -5.00 -11.17 14.20
C GLN A 60 -6.24 -10.91 15.10
N GLY A 61 -7.39 -11.51 14.81
CA GLY A 61 -8.64 -11.25 15.51
C GLY A 61 -9.21 -9.86 15.23
N GLU A 62 -8.75 -9.21 14.15
CA GLU A 62 -9.17 -7.89 13.75
C GLU A 62 -10.40 -7.93 12.85
N LYS A 63 -11.16 -6.84 12.83
CA LYS A 63 -12.29 -6.71 11.92
C LYS A 63 -11.78 -6.36 10.54
N LEU A 64 -12.38 -6.99 9.52
CA LEU A 64 -12.13 -6.62 8.14
C LEU A 64 -12.54 -5.17 7.88
N PRO A 65 -11.80 -4.44 7.03
CA PRO A 65 -12.20 -3.12 6.59
C PRO A 65 -13.54 -3.21 5.83
N GLU A 66 -14.48 -2.35 6.23
CA GLU A 66 -15.79 -2.23 5.59
C GLU A 66 -15.81 -1.03 4.64
N ASN A 67 -16.70 -1.06 3.63
CA ASN A 67 -16.94 0.06 2.71
C ASN A 67 -15.70 0.53 1.92
N ILE A 68 -14.81 -0.40 1.56
CA ILE A 68 -13.59 -0.10 0.80
C ILE A 68 -13.98 0.49 -0.58
N PRO A 69 -13.50 1.68 -0.95
CA PRO A 69 -13.86 2.32 -2.21
C PRO A 69 -13.02 1.75 -3.38
N TRP A 70 -13.20 0.47 -3.70
CA TRP A 70 -12.38 -0.28 -4.67
C TRP A 70 -12.14 0.43 -6.00
N LYS A 71 -13.19 1.05 -6.56
CA LYS A 71 -13.09 1.79 -7.82
C LYS A 71 -12.14 2.99 -7.71
N PHE A 72 -12.16 3.70 -6.57
CA PHE A 72 -11.27 4.83 -6.34
C PHE A 72 -9.80 4.39 -6.24
N ILE A 73 -9.54 3.27 -5.58
CA ILE A 73 -8.20 2.66 -5.51
C ILE A 73 -7.71 2.30 -6.92
N ALA A 74 -8.54 1.62 -7.71
CA ALA A 74 -8.20 1.28 -9.10
C ALA A 74 -7.95 2.53 -9.98
N GLN A 75 -8.73 3.60 -9.78
CA GLN A 75 -8.52 4.87 -10.47
C GLN A 75 -7.18 5.51 -10.09
N MET A 76 -6.77 5.47 -8.82
CA MET A 76 -5.47 5.97 -8.40
C MET A 76 -4.31 5.22 -9.06
N LEU A 77 -4.40 3.89 -9.14
CA LEU A 77 -3.38 3.07 -9.80
C LEU A 77 -3.25 3.41 -11.29
N LEU A 78 -4.38 3.54 -11.99
CA LEU A 78 -4.40 3.94 -13.41
C LEU A 78 -3.91 5.37 -13.63
N ALA A 79 -4.27 6.30 -12.73
CA ALA A 79 -3.80 7.68 -12.78
C ALA A 79 -2.27 7.76 -12.70
N ALA A 80 -1.69 7.07 -11.71
CA ALA A 80 -0.24 7.02 -11.52
C ALA A 80 0.51 6.30 -12.66
N ALA A 81 -0.13 5.36 -13.35
CA ALA A 81 0.49 4.66 -14.48
C ALA A 81 0.50 5.46 -15.79
N HIS A 82 -0.44 6.40 -15.97
CA HIS A 82 -0.70 7.00 -17.29
C HIS A 82 -0.77 8.54 -17.32
N TYR A 83 -1.04 9.22 -16.20
CA TYR A 83 -1.42 10.64 -16.21
C TYR A 83 -0.59 11.52 -15.28
N GLU A 84 -0.32 11.07 -14.06
CA GLU A 84 0.36 11.86 -13.00
C GLU A 84 1.86 11.54 -12.88
#